data_AF-A0A7X7WSE0-F1
#
_entry.id   AF-A0A7X7WSE0-F1
#
_cell.length_a   1.000
_cell.length_b   1.000
_cell.length_c   1.000
_cell.angle_alpha   90.00
_cell.angle_beta   90.00
_cell.angle_gamma   90.00
#
_symmetry.space_group_name_H-M   'P 1'
#
loop_
_entity.id
_entity.type
_entity.pdbx_description
1 polymer ?
#
loop_
_entity_poly.entity_id
_entity_poly.type
_entity_poly.pdbx_seq_one_letter_code
_entity_poly.pdbx_strand_id
1 'polypeptide(L)' 'MGVISIRLNKDEEKILKILSDHFHEEKSSLLKKSLFELYENTLDLDVIKKYEAKERKGKTSFFTAQDILKQ' A
#
# COMPACT_ATOMS: atom_id res chain seq x y z
N MET A 1 -17.08 -4.54 17.92
CA MET A 1 -15.64 -4.44 17.62
C MET A 1 -15.01 -5.80 17.87
N GLY A 2 -14.42 -6.42 16.84
CA GLY A 2 -13.69 -7.68 17.01
C GLY A 2 -12.34 -7.43 17.68
N VAL A 3 -11.99 -8.22 18.68
CA VAL A 3 -10.65 -8.19 19.31
C VAL A 3 -9.79 -9.21 18.58
N ILE A 4 -8.64 -8.78 18.06
CA ILE A 4 -7.66 -9.64 17.41
C ILE A 4 -6.41 -9.63 18.28
N SER A 5 -6.03 -10.80 18.80
CA SER A 5 -4.80 -10.98 19.57
C SER A 5 -3.67 -11.40 18.63
N ILE A 6 -2.66 -10.55 18.48
CA ILE A 6 -1.47 -10.82 17.65
C ILE A 6 -0.30 -11.10 18.60
N ARG A 7 0.42 -12.20 18.36
CA ARG A 7 1.64 -12.51 19.11
C ARG A 7 2.82 -11.84 18.43
N LEU A 8 3.52 -10.97 19.15
CA LEU A 8 4.74 -10.32 18.70
C LEU A 8 5.95 -10.92 19.42
N ASN A 9 7.09 -10.94 18.74
CA ASN A 9 8.38 -11.18 19.36
C ASN A 9 8.92 -9.91 20.04
N LYS A 10 10.03 -10.02 20.77
CA LYS A 10 10.62 -8.89 21.52
C LYS A 10 11.12 -7.76 20.61
N ASP A 11 11.52 -8.06 19.39
CA ASP A 11 12.05 -7.07 18.45
C ASP A 11 10.91 -6.36 17.71
N GLU A 12 9.88 -7.08 17.29
CA GLU A 12 8.62 -6.54 16.76
C GLU A 12 7.94 -5.61 17.77
N GLU A 13 7.95 -5.96 19.06
CA GLU A 13 7.40 -5.10 20.11
C GLU A 13 8.19 -3.78 20.26
N LYS A 14 9.53 -3.84 20.16
CA LYS A 14 10.36 -2.63 20.16
C LYS A 14 10.07 -1.75 18.94
N ILE A 15 9.98 -2.34 17.76
CA ILE A 15 9.64 -1.64 16.52
C ILE A 15 8.28 -0.95 16.67
N LEU A 16 7.27 -1.68 17.14
CA LEU A 16 5.93 -1.14 17.34
C LEU A 16 5.91 -0.01 18.38
N LYS A 17 6.75 -0.09 19.42
CA LYS A 17 6.90 0.98 20.41
C LYS A 17 7.52 2.22 19.80
N ILE A 18 8.61 2.09 19.04
CA ILE A 18 9.27 3.21 18.34
C ILE A 18 8.30 3.87 17.36
N LEU A 19 7.53 3.08 16.60
CA LEU A 19 6.52 3.60 15.68
C LEU A 19 5.39 4.32 16.44
N SER A 20 4.92 3.76 17.55
CA SER A 20 3.91 4.39 18.40
C SER A 20 4.38 5.73 18.96
N ASP A 21 5.64 5.81 19.42
CA ASP A 21 6.24 7.04 19.92
C ASP A 21 6.45 8.08 18.80
N HIS A 22 6.89 7.64 17.62
CA HIS A 22 7.13 8.53 16.48
C HIS A 22 5.83 9.13 15.92
N PHE A 23 4.83 8.28 15.68
CA PHE A 23 3.57 8.70 15.08
C PHE A 23 2.55 9.21 16.10
N HIS A 24 2.86 9.15 17.40
CA HIS A 24 1.95 9.54 18.50
C HIS A 24 0.58 8.87 18.43
N GLU A 25 0.54 7.64 17.91
CA GLU A 25 -0.69 6.88 17.74
C GLU A 25 -0.65 5.58 18.54
N GLU A 26 -1.83 5.12 18.94
CA GLU A 26 -1.97 3.82 19.58
C GLU A 26 -1.50 2.70 18.64
N LYS A 27 -0.85 1.69 19.21
CA LYS A 27 -0.40 0.48 18.51
C LYS A 27 -1.47 -0.12 17.60
N SER A 28 -2.72 -0.15 18.07
CA SER A 28 -3.87 -0.67 17.32
C SER A 28 -4.23 0.19 16.09
N SER A 29 -4.06 1.51 16.17
CA SER A 29 -4.28 2.42 15.04
C SER A 29 -3.20 2.23 13.98
N LEU A 30 -1.94 2.16 14.42
CA LEU A 30 -0.80 1.91 13.53
C LEU A 30 -0.92 0.58 12.80
N LEU A 31 -1.27 -0.49 13.50
CA LEU A 31 -1.48 -1.80 12.89
C LEU A 31 -2.60 -1.79 11.84
N LYS A 32 -3.70 -1.06 12.09
CA LYS A 32 -4.77 -0.90 11.10
C LYS A 32 -4.29 -0.13 9.88
N LYS A 33 -3.59 0.99 10.07
CA LYS A 33 -3.03 1.78 8.96
C LYS A 33 -2.08 0.94 8.12
N SER A 34 -1.13 0.27 8.74
CA SER A 34 -0.18 -0.59 8.01
C SER A 34 -0.89 -1.73 7.27
N LEU A 35 -1.97 -2.30 7.82
CA LEU A 35 -2.76 -3.31 7.11
C LEU A 35 -3.39 -2.75 5.83
N PHE A 36 -3.97 -1.55 5.89
CA PHE A 36 -4.54 -0.88 4.72
C PHE A 36 -3.46 -0.52 3.70
N GLU A 37 -2.33 0.04 4.14
CA GLU A 37 -1.20 0.37 3.25
C GLU A 37 -0.65 -0.87 2.53
N LEU A 38 -0.52 -2.00 3.23
CA LEU A 38 -0.07 -3.25 2.63
C LEU A 38 -1.10 -3.79 1.61
N TYR A 39 -2.38 -3.63 1.89
CA TYR A 39 -3.45 -4.00 0.96
C TYR A 39 -3.43 -3.13 -0.30
N GLU A 40 -3.34 -1.81 -0.16
CA GLU A 40 -3.24 -0.87 -1.27
C GLU A 40 -2.02 -1.16 -2.15
N ASN A 41 -0.84 -1.34 -1.55
CA ASN A 41 0.37 -1.73 -2.28
C ASN A 41 0.18 -3.02 -3.08
N THR A 42 -0.56 -4.00 -2.56
CA THR A 42 -0.82 -5.25 -3.26
C THR A 42 -1.72 -5.04 -4.47
N LEU A 43 -2.75 -4.20 -4.35
CA LEU A 43 -3.63 -3.82 -5.45
C LEU A 43 -2.89 -3.04 -6.53
N ASP A 44 -2.08 -2.06 -6.13
CA ASP A 44 -1.30 -1.23 -7.04
C ASP A 44 -0.32 -2.07 -7.85
N LEU A 45 0.36 -3.02 -7.21
CA LEU A 45 1.24 -3.98 -7.89
C LEU A 45 0.49 -4.85 -8.91
N ASP A 46 -0.75 -5.25 -8.60
CA ASP A 46 -1.57 -6.02 -9.53
C ASP A 46 -2.00 -5.17 -10.75
N VAL A 47 -2.33 -3.90 -10.53
CA VAL A 47 -2.63 -2.94 -11.60
C VAL A 47 -1.42 -2.72 -12.50
N ILE A 48 -0.23 -2.52 -11.91
CA ILE A 48 1.03 -2.37 -12.66
C ILE A 48 1.29 -3.63 -13.50
N LYS A 49 1.22 -4.82 -12.90
CA LYS A 49 1.43 -6.09 -13.63
C LYS A 49 0.43 -6.27 -14.76
N LYS A 50 -0.83 -5.91 -14.55
CA LYS A 50 -1.87 -5.94 -15.60
C LYS A 50 -1.55 -4.97 -16.73
N TYR A 51 -1.03 -3.79 -16.41
CA TYR A 51 -0.59 -2.81 -17.40
C TYR A 51 0.62 -3.32 -18.19
N GLU A 52 1.69 -3.77 -17.52
CA GLU A 52 2.88 -4.36 -18.16
C GLU A 52 2.52 -5.53 -19.07
N ALA A 53 1.57 -6.38 -18.65
CA ALA A 53 1.08 -7.48 -19.48
C ALA A 53 0.31 -7.01 -20.73
N LYS A 54 -0.42 -5.88 -20.66
CA LYS A 54 -1.08 -5.26 -21.81
C LYS A 54 -0.08 -4.57 -22.75
N GLU A 55 0.95 -3.95 -22.18
CA GLU A 55 2.04 -3.32 -22.93
C GLU A 55 2.85 -4.36 -23.72
N ARG A 56 3.24 -5.47 -23.08
CA ARG A 56 3.90 -6.60 -23.76
C ARG A 56 3.07 -7.20 -24.90
N LYS A 57 1.73 -7.10 -24.82
CA LYS A 57 0.80 -7.53 -25.87
C LYS A 57 0.56 -6.48 -26.95
N GLY A 58 1.21 -5.32 -26.88
CA GLY A 58 1.10 -4.23 -27.85
C GLY A 58 -0.26 -3.54 -27.89
N LYS A 59 -1.05 -3.61 -26.79
CA LYS A 59 -2.42 -3.06 -26.73
C LYS A 59 -2.53 -1.77 -25.92
N THR A 60 -1.42 -1.11 -25.62
CA THR A 60 -1.40 0.17 -24.89
C THR A 60 -1.18 1.33 -25.87
N SER A 61 -2.01 2.36 -25.73
CA SER A 61 -1.85 3.64 -26.42
C SER A 61 -1.39 4.68 -25.41
N PHE A 62 -0.37 5.44 -25.78
CA PHE A 62 0.14 6.57 -24.99
C PHE A 62 -0.41 7.86 -25.58
N PHE A 63 -0.92 8.74 -24.74
CA PHE A 63 -1.35 10.08 -25.13
C PHE A 63 -0.29 11.08 -24.66
N THR A 64 0.09 12.03 -25.51
CA THR A 64 0.98 13.11 -25.11
C THR A 64 0.17 14.24 -24.47
N ALA A 65 0.84 15.11 -23.70
CA ALA A 65 0.19 16.28 -23.12
C ALA A 65 -0.48 17.18 -24.18
N GLN A 66 0.03 17.20 -25.42
CA GLN A 66 -0.56 17.93 -26.53
C GLN A 66 -1.86 17.31 -27.05
N ASP A 67 -2.04 16.00 -26.89
CA ASP A 67 -3.27 15.29 -27.28
C ASP A 67 -4.40 15.55 -26.27
N ILE A 68 -4.07 15.72 -24.99
CA ILE A 68 -5.02 16.05 -23.92
C ILE A 68 -5.58 17.48 -24.10
N LEU A 69 -4.72 18.43 -24.50
CA LEU A 69 -5.12 19.83 -24.71
C LEU A 69 -5.98 20.07 -25.96
N LYS A 70 -6.14 19.07 -26.83
CA LYS A 70 -6.96 19.12 -28.05
C LYS A 70 -8.33 18.46 -27.90
N GLN A 71 -8.67 17.99 -26.71
CA GLN A 71 -9.95 17.33 -26.40
C GLN A 71 -11.02 18.33 -25.97
#